data_AF-A0AAD9I4L9-F1
#
_entry.id   AF-A0AAD9I4L9-F1
#
_cell.length_a   1.000
_cell.length_b   1.000
_cell.length_c   1.000
_cell.angle_alpha   90.00
_cell.angle_beta   90.00
_cell.angle_gamma   90.00
#
_symmetry.space_group_name_H-M   'P 1'
#
loop_
_entity.id
_entity.type
_entity.pdbx_description
1 polymer ?
#
loop_
_entity_poly.entity_id
_entity_poly.type
_entity_poly.pdbx_seq_one_letter_code
_entity_poly.pdbx_strand_id
1 'polypeptide(L)'
;MRSLAGLPVLFFFALVGSVSAQFGGFFEQMFGGQHQQQQPQNAPSDSAIYRQRYDHTHCEHYLCPDTLACVHFAHHCPCPWPAQEDKVELADGHRVCVSKGGFKAGEAARKIELARKGML
;
A
#
# COMPACT_ATOMS: atom_id res chain seq x y z
N MET A 1 26.97 38.57 72.24
CA MET A 1 25.67 38.12 71.68
C MET A 1 25.90 37.76 70.22
N ARG A 2 25.99 36.45 69.90
CA ARG A 2 26.20 35.97 68.53
C ARG A 2 24.84 35.53 67.97
N SER A 3 24.39 36.23 66.92
CA SER A 3 23.10 36.00 66.26
C SER A 3 23.03 34.61 65.62
N LEU A 4 22.19 33.74 66.17
CA LEU A 4 21.86 32.40 65.65
C LEU A 4 20.67 32.42 64.66
N ALA A 5 20.31 33.58 64.12
CA ALA A 5 19.09 33.77 63.32
C ALA A 5 19.21 33.33 61.84
N GLY A 6 20.39 32.94 61.36
CA GLY A 6 20.62 32.60 59.94
C GLY A 6 20.37 31.12 59.58
N LEU A 7 20.44 30.21 60.56
CA LEU A 7 20.28 28.77 60.37
C LEU A 7 18.88 28.34 59.86
N PRO A 8 17.74 28.90 60.34
CA PRO A 8 16.43 28.46 59.87
C PRO A 8 16.13 28.92 58.44
N VAL A 9 16.71 30.05 58.00
CA VAL A 9 16.51 30.59 56.64
C VAL A 9 17.22 29.75 55.58
N LEU A 10 18.43 29.27 55.89
CA LEU A 10 19.17 28.35 55.01
C LEU A 10 18.48 26.99 54.87
N PHE A 11 17.87 26.50 55.96
CA PHE A 11 17.13 25.23 55.94
C PHE A 11 15.83 25.32 55.12
N PHE A 12 15.15 26.47 55.18
CA PHE A 12 13.95 26.72 54.38
C PHE A 12 14.24 26.79 52.88
N PHE A 13 15.37 27.39 52.49
CA PHE A 13 15.79 27.44 51.08
C PHE A 13 16.20 26.07 50.51
N ALA A 14 16.73 25.17 51.35
CA ALA A 14 17.11 23.82 50.93
C ALA A 14 15.91 22.92 50.62
N LEU A 15 14.76 23.13 51.25
CA LEU A 15 13.55 22.34 51.04
C LEU A 15 12.79 22.71 49.74
N VAL A 16 12.97 23.94 49.24
CA VAL A 16 12.31 24.41 48.01
C VAL A 16 12.98 23.86 46.74
N GLY A 17 14.23 23.39 46.82
CA GLY A 17 14.99 22.84 45.68
C GLY A 17 14.61 21.40 45.27
N SER A 18 13.82 20.69 46.08
CA SER A 18 13.59 19.24 45.91
C SER A 18 12.30 18.87 45.15
N VAL A 19 11.67 19.82 44.47
CA VAL A 19 10.51 19.54 43.59
C VAL A 19 11.00 19.38 42.14
N SER A 20 12.00 18.54 41.92
CA SER A 20 12.39 18.13 40.57
C SER A 20 11.46 17.00 40.11
N ALA A 21 10.47 17.37 39.29
CA ALA A 21 9.77 16.56 38.29
C ALA A 21 9.56 15.06 38.60
N GLN A 22 8.47 14.72 39.30
CA GLN A 22 7.83 13.38 39.20
C GLN A 22 7.24 13.09 37.80
N PHE A 23 7.44 13.99 36.84
CA PHE A 23 7.05 13.83 35.43
C PHE A 23 8.11 13.15 34.56
N GLY A 24 9.30 12.83 35.11
CA GLY A 24 10.40 12.25 34.35
C GLY A 24 10.09 10.89 33.70
N GLY A 25 9.24 10.06 34.31
CA GLY A 25 8.90 8.73 33.77
C GLY A 25 7.63 8.66 32.92
N PHE A 26 6.78 9.69 32.94
CA PHE A 26 5.53 9.72 32.16
C PHE A 26 5.82 9.86 30.66
N PHE A 27 6.80 10.70 30.30
CA PHE A 27 7.21 10.87 28.92
C PHE A 27 7.91 9.61 28.37
N GLU A 28 8.82 8.98 29.10
CA GLU A 28 9.40 7.70 28.64
C GLU A 28 8.34 6.62 28.36
N GLN A 29 7.30 6.52 29.19
CA GLN A 29 6.25 5.51 29.04
C GLN A 29 5.23 5.86 27.95
N MET A 30 4.97 7.14 27.69
CA MET A 30 4.09 7.59 26.61
C MET A 30 4.78 7.58 25.23
N PHE A 31 6.09 7.83 25.19
CA PHE A 31 6.89 7.85 23.95
C PHE A 31 7.51 6.49 23.61
N GLY A 32 7.72 5.60 24.59
CA GLY A 32 8.26 4.25 24.37
C GLY A 32 7.20 3.16 24.13
N GLY A 33 5.91 3.48 24.24
CA GLY A 33 4.85 2.47 24.38
C GLY A 33 3.63 2.62 23.47
N GLN A 34 3.68 3.42 22.41
CA GLN A 34 2.58 3.43 21.45
C GLN A 34 2.61 2.18 20.56
N HIS A 35 1.99 1.10 21.04
CA HIS A 35 1.22 0.24 20.15
C HIS A 35 0.06 1.06 19.59
N GLN A 36 0.35 1.96 18.64
CA GLN A 36 -0.69 2.44 17.74
C GLN A 36 -1.26 1.20 17.07
N GLN A 37 -2.52 0.90 17.35
CA GLN A 37 -3.32 0.09 16.46
C GLN A 37 -3.26 0.78 15.08
N GLN A 38 -2.35 0.31 14.22
CA GLN A 38 -2.34 0.69 12.82
C GLN A 38 -3.68 0.21 12.26
N GLN A 39 -4.63 1.13 12.12
CA GLN A 39 -5.78 0.88 11.27
C GLN A 39 -5.23 0.55 9.88
N PRO A 40 -5.72 -0.54 9.24
CA PRO A 40 -5.30 -0.87 7.89
C PRO A 40 -5.56 0.34 6.98
N GLN A 41 -4.48 0.87 6.42
CA GLN A 41 -4.53 2.04 5.55
C GLN A 41 -4.99 1.60 4.16
N ASN A 42 -5.87 2.38 3.54
CA ASN A 42 -6.36 2.08 2.20
C ASN A 42 -5.22 2.04 1.18
N ALA A 43 -5.39 1.25 0.13
CA ALA A 43 -4.48 1.29 -1.02
C ALA A 43 -4.43 2.71 -1.61
N PRO A 44 -3.24 3.18 -2.04
CA PRO A 44 -3.12 4.49 -2.68
C PRO A 44 -3.98 4.55 -3.94
N SER A 45 -4.52 5.72 -4.24
CA SER A 45 -5.36 5.94 -5.43
C SER A 45 -4.57 6.05 -6.74
N ASP A 46 -3.25 5.92 -6.68
CA ASP A 46 -2.37 5.97 -7.85
C ASP A 46 -1.80 4.59 -8.21
N SER A 47 -1.09 4.54 -9.34
CA SER A 47 -0.42 3.34 -9.83
C SER A 47 1.08 3.30 -9.48
N ALA A 48 1.56 4.11 -8.53
CA ALA A 48 3.01 4.25 -8.26
C ALA A 48 3.63 2.92 -7.79
N ILE A 49 2.99 2.21 -6.87
CA ILE A 49 3.45 0.89 -6.38
C ILE A 49 3.53 -0.12 -7.55
N TYR A 50 2.54 -0.10 -8.44
CA TYR A 50 2.49 -0.99 -9.59
C TYR A 50 3.61 -0.68 -10.58
N ARG A 51 3.78 0.60 -10.95
CA ARG A 51 4.82 1.06 -11.88
C ARG A 51 6.22 0.73 -11.38
N GLN A 52 6.49 0.99 -10.09
CA GLN A 52 7.75 0.61 -9.48
C GLN A 52 8.01 -0.90 -9.62
N ARG A 53 7.00 -1.75 -9.39
CA ARG A 53 7.15 -3.20 -9.57
C ARG A 53 7.39 -3.58 -11.03
N TYR A 54 6.68 -2.96 -11.97
CA TYR A 54 6.86 -3.18 -13.41
C TYR A 54 8.31 -2.83 -13.82
N ASP A 55 8.80 -1.65 -13.44
CA ASP A 55 10.12 -1.14 -13.80
C ASP A 55 11.28 -1.99 -13.24
N HIS A 56 11.07 -2.63 -12.08
CA HIS A 56 12.05 -3.54 -11.47
C HIS A 56 11.95 -5.00 -11.93
N THR A 57 10.95 -5.35 -12.75
CA THR A 57 10.79 -6.73 -13.23
C THR A 57 11.66 -6.96 -14.46
N HIS A 58 12.65 -7.84 -14.34
CA HIS A 58 13.51 -8.21 -15.47
C HIS A 58 12.80 -9.20 -16.40
N CYS A 59 12.79 -8.90 -17.71
CA CYS A 59 12.31 -9.79 -18.75
C CYS A 59 13.06 -9.50 -20.05
N GLU A 60 13.64 -10.52 -20.67
CA GLU A 60 14.40 -10.38 -21.94
C GLU A 60 13.48 -10.29 -23.17
N HIS A 61 12.21 -10.68 -23.00
CA HIS A 61 11.20 -10.69 -24.06
C HIS A 61 10.11 -9.64 -23.77
N TYR A 62 8.83 -10.03 -23.86
CA TYR A 62 7.71 -9.16 -23.61
C TYR A 62 7.24 -9.28 -22.15
N LEU A 63 7.31 -8.19 -21.40
CA LEU A 63 6.78 -8.10 -20.04
C LEU A 63 5.31 -7.66 -20.07
N CYS A 64 4.43 -8.53 -19.59
CA CYS A 64 2.99 -8.28 -19.56
C CYS A 64 2.61 -7.17 -18.54
N PRO A 65 1.99 -6.06 -18.99
CA PRO A 65 1.67 -4.90 -18.15
C PRO A 65 0.50 -5.09 -17.18
N ASP A 66 -0.13 -6.26 -17.17
CA ASP A 66 -1.23 -6.54 -16.25
C ASP A 66 -0.84 -7.61 -15.21
N THR A 67 0.09 -8.49 -15.57
CA THR A 67 0.42 -9.70 -14.78
C THR A 67 1.89 -9.82 -14.42
N LEU A 68 2.77 -9.00 -15.01
CA LEU A 68 4.22 -9.08 -14.87
C LEU A 68 4.82 -10.43 -15.33
N ALA A 69 4.06 -11.19 -16.13
CA ALA A 69 4.57 -12.39 -16.77
C ALA A 69 5.56 -12.02 -17.89
N CYS A 70 6.67 -12.76 -17.99
CA CYS A 70 7.60 -12.65 -19.11
C CYS A 70 7.26 -13.70 -20.17
N VAL A 71 6.90 -13.26 -21.37
CA VAL A 71 6.41 -14.13 -22.46
C VAL A 71 7.05 -13.74 -23.80
N HIS A 72 6.93 -14.58 -24.83
CA HIS A 72 7.52 -14.30 -26.15
C HIS A 72 6.77 -13.21 -26.94
N PHE A 73 5.44 -13.13 -26.86
CA PHE A 73 4.62 -12.18 -27.62
C PHE A 73 3.48 -11.61 -26.77
N ALA A 74 3.01 -10.41 -27.10
CA ALA A 74 1.96 -9.72 -26.33
C ALA A 74 0.66 -10.54 -26.18
N HIS A 75 0.23 -11.26 -27.23
CA HIS A 75 -0.95 -12.13 -27.14
C HIS A 75 -0.73 -13.33 -26.22
N HIS A 76 0.50 -13.75 -25.89
CA HIS A 76 0.75 -14.82 -24.93
C HIS A 76 0.53 -14.39 -23.47
N CYS A 77 0.32 -13.10 -23.20
CA CYS A 77 0.07 -12.65 -21.84
C CYS A 77 -1.15 -13.31 -21.22
N PRO A 78 -1.03 -13.85 -19.98
CA PRO A 78 -2.18 -14.33 -19.24
C PRO A 78 -3.09 -13.18 -18.84
N CYS A 79 -4.36 -13.49 -18.60
CA CYS A 79 -5.27 -12.57 -17.93
C CYS A 79 -4.98 -12.56 -16.43
N PRO A 80 -5.12 -11.43 -15.72
CA PRO A 80 -4.76 -11.38 -14.30
C PRO A 80 -5.72 -12.20 -13.42
N TRP A 81 -6.96 -12.44 -13.85
CA TRP A 81 -7.92 -13.27 -13.14
C TRP A 81 -8.47 -14.38 -14.04
N PRO A 82 -7.68 -15.40 -14.41
CA PRO A 82 -8.09 -16.43 -15.39
C PRO A 82 -9.32 -17.26 -14.94
N ALA A 83 -9.57 -17.33 -13.64
CA ALA A 83 -10.77 -17.94 -13.09
C ALA A 83 -12.04 -17.13 -13.41
N GLN A 84 -11.93 -15.80 -13.50
CA GLN A 84 -13.06 -14.87 -13.64
C GLN A 84 -13.09 -14.15 -14.99
N GLU A 85 -12.08 -14.33 -15.83
CA GLU A 85 -11.93 -13.68 -17.11
C GLU A 85 -11.73 -14.69 -18.24
N ASP A 86 -12.31 -14.38 -19.39
CA ASP A 86 -12.00 -15.04 -20.66
C ASP A 86 -10.95 -14.21 -21.41
N LYS A 87 -9.97 -14.90 -21.99
CA LYS A 87 -8.97 -14.30 -22.88
C LYS A 87 -9.47 -14.37 -24.31
N VAL A 88 -9.46 -13.25 -25.01
CA VAL A 88 -9.82 -13.16 -26.43
C VAL A 88 -8.67 -12.51 -27.19
N GLU A 89 -8.21 -13.17 -28.24
CA GLU A 89 -7.19 -12.63 -29.15
C GLU A 89 -7.87 -11.85 -30.26
N LEU A 90 -7.37 -10.64 -30.50
CA LEU A 90 -7.85 -9.75 -31.54
C LEU A 90 -7.02 -9.94 -32.81
N ALA A 91 -7.59 -9.54 -33.95
CA ALA A 91 -6.98 -9.71 -35.26
C ALA A 91 -5.65 -8.94 -35.45
N ASP A 92 -5.38 -7.95 -34.60
CA ASP A 92 -4.16 -7.14 -34.55
C ASP A 92 -3.06 -7.77 -33.67
N GLY A 93 -3.26 -8.99 -33.15
CA GLY A 93 -2.29 -9.68 -32.32
C GLY A 93 -2.24 -9.17 -30.88
N HIS A 94 -3.22 -8.36 -30.48
CA HIS A 94 -3.45 -7.98 -29.08
C HIS A 94 -4.40 -8.97 -28.41
N ARG A 95 -4.40 -8.99 -27.07
CA ARG A 95 -5.33 -9.80 -26.28
C ARG A 95 -6.12 -8.91 -25.33
N VAL A 96 -7.40 -9.21 -25.16
CA VAL A 96 -8.27 -8.60 -24.14
C VAL A 96 -8.71 -9.64 -23.13
N CYS A 97 -8.83 -9.20 -21.89
CA CYS A 97 -9.37 -9.98 -20.78
C CYS A 97 -10.74 -9.41 -20.45
N VAL A 98 -11.77 -10.24 -20.54
CA VAL A 98 -13.16 -9.84 -20.33
C VAL A 98 -13.76 -10.68 -19.23
N SER A 99 -14.43 -10.02 -18.28
CA SER A 99 -15.11 -10.72 -17.19
C SER A 99 -16.11 -11.74 -17.75
N LYS A 100 -16.10 -12.94 -17.16
CA LYS A 100 -17.10 -13.99 -17.38
C LYS A 100 -18.49 -13.58 -16.89
N GLY A 101 -18.58 -12.52 -16.06
CA GLY A 101 -19.72 -12.11 -15.24
C GLY A 101 -20.98 -11.66 -16.00
N GLY A 102 -21.63 -12.60 -16.71
CA GLY A 102 -23.00 -12.44 -17.21
C GLY A 102 -23.27 -12.98 -18.61
N PHE A 103 -22.25 -13.47 -19.32
CA PHE A 103 -22.38 -13.99 -20.67
C PHE A 103 -22.30 -15.52 -20.69
N LYS A 104 -23.01 -16.15 -21.64
CA LYS A 104 -22.81 -17.58 -21.91
C LYS A 104 -21.36 -17.81 -22.34
N ALA A 105 -20.84 -19.02 -22.14
CA ALA A 105 -19.50 -19.37 -22.61
C ALA A 105 -19.32 -18.99 -24.10
N GLY A 106 -18.27 -18.24 -24.42
CA GLY A 106 -17.98 -17.77 -25.78
C GLY A 106 -18.78 -16.53 -26.25
N GLU A 107 -19.77 -16.05 -25.49
CA GLU A 107 -20.57 -14.89 -25.89
C GLU A 107 -19.78 -13.58 -25.78
N ALA A 108 -18.81 -13.47 -24.86
CA ALA A 108 -17.92 -12.32 -24.77
C ALA A 108 -17.07 -12.17 -26.05
N ALA A 109 -16.44 -13.25 -26.53
CA ALA A 109 -15.70 -13.27 -27.79
C ALA A 109 -16.60 -12.90 -28.98
N ARG A 110 -17.83 -13.43 -29.02
CA ARG A 110 -18.83 -13.07 -30.05
C ARG A 110 -19.14 -11.58 -30.04
N LYS A 111 -19.35 -10.97 -28.87
CA LYS A 111 -19.66 -9.54 -28.74
C LYS A 111 -18.47 -8.68 -29.15
N ILE A 112 -17.25 -9.05 -28.77
CA ILE A 112 -16.03 -8.37 -29.23
C ILE A 112 -15.94 -8.40 -30.76
N GLU A 113 -16.21 -9.56 -31.38
CA GLU A 113 -16.17 -9.69 -32.84
C GLU A 113 -17.27 -8.90 -33.54
N LEU A 114 -18.48 -8.85 -32.98
CA LEU A 114 -19.56 -7.99 -33.48
C LEU A 114 -19.20 -6.50 -33.35
N ALA A 115 -18.60 -6.09 -32.22
CA ALA A 115 -18.14 -4.73 -32.00
C ALA A 115 -17.12 -4.30 -33.05
N ARG A 116 -16.14 -5.17 -33.32
CA ARG A 116 -15.11 -4.96 -34.34
C ARG A 116 -15.70 -4.76 -35.74
N LYS A 117 -16.81 -5.45 -36.04
CA LYS A 117 -17.53 -5.34 -37.31
C LYS A 117 -18.52 -4.17 -37.36
N GLY A 118 -18.70 -3.42 -36.27
CA GLY A 118 -19.71 -2.37 -36.17
C GLY A 118 -21.15 -2.89 -36.15
N MET A 119 -21.36 -4.10 -35.60
CA MET A 119 -22.63 -4.84 -35.63
C MET A 119 -23.20 -5.11 -34.21
N LEU A 120 -22.93 -4.23 -33.24
CA LEU A 120 -23.46 -4.32 -31.88
C LEU A 120 -24.86 -3.74 -31.74
#